data_AF-A0A9P6D7L5-F1
#
_entry.id   AF-A0A9P6D7L5-F1
#
_cell.length_a   1.000
_cell.length_b   1.000
_cell.length_c   1.000
_cell.angle_alpha   90.00
_cell.angle_beta   90.00
_cell.angle_gamma   90.00
#
_symmetry.space_group_name_H-M   'P 1'
#
loop_
_entity.id
_entity.type
_entity.pdbx_description
1 polymer ?
#
loop_
_entity_poly.entity_id
_entity_poly.type
_entity_poly.pdbx_seq_one_letter_code
_entity_poly.pdbx_strand_id
1 'polypeptide(L)'
;YKLGDEEWEIVWQLTGALLVFKDTTLFFSWSTPSLPMAIPAMDFIDGKLATFALDPEYDVSIFTALSLAKRTMNRYYDKTDHSEVYCIAIILHTWHKLVYFKKAGWQAMWITTVEQIFHNEFK
;
A
#
# COMPACT_ATOMS: atom_id res chain seq x y z
N TYR A 1 -14.21 34.23 -2.84
CA TYR A 1 -15.08 33.07 -3.09
C TYR A 1 -15.11 32.25 -1.81
N LYS A 2 -16.28 31.84 -1.31
CA LYS A 2 -16.43 31.01 -0.10
C LYS A 2 -17.06 29.69 -0.54
N LEU A 3 -16.46 28.57 -0.12
CA LEU A 3 -16.97 27.24 -0.42
C LEU A 3 -18.37 27.07 0.19
N GLY A 4 -19.27 26.46 -0.57
CA GLY A 4 -20.59 26.01 -0.11
C GLY A 4 -20.49 24.76 0.76
N ASP A 5 -21.59 24.38 1.41
CA ASP A 5 -21.61 23.26 2.34
C ASP A 5 -21.31 21.91 1.64
N GLU A 6 -21.81 21.71 0.42
CA GLU A 6 -21.49 20.53 -0.41
C GLU A 6 -20.01 20.46 -0.81
N GLU A 7 -19.44 21.61 -1.19
CA GLU A 7 -18.02 21.66 -1.57
C GLU A 7 -17.11 21.41 -0.36
N TRP A 8 -17.53 21.87 0.83
CA TRP A 8 -16.85 21.54 2.07
C TRP A 8 -16.90 20.04 2.34
N GLU A 9 -18.06 19.39 2.23
CA GLU A 9 -18.18 17.95 2.44
C GLU A 9 -17.18 17.16 1.56
N ILE A 10 -17.08 17.51 0.28
CA ILE A 10 -16.10 16.92 -0.64
C ILE A 10 -14.66 17.14 -0.16
N VAL A 11 -14.33 18.33 0.36
CA VAL A 11 -13.00 18.63 0.93
C VAL A 11 -12.71 17.78 2.17
N TRP A 12 -13.70 17.55 3.03
CA TRP A 12 -13.55 16.71 4.22
C TRP A 12 -13.30 15.26 3.82
N GLN A 13 -14.08 14.72 2.88
CA GLN A 13 -13.90 13.39 2.32
C GLN A 13 -12.53 13.22 1.65
N LEU A 14 -12.13 14.19 0.84
CA LEU A 14 -10.81 14.21 0.20
C LEU A 14 -9.68 14.22 1.24
N THR A 15 -9.81 15.02 2.30
CA THR A 15 -8.80 15.11 3.36
C THR A 15 -8.69 13.78 4.11
N GLY A 16 -9.81 13.12 4.38
CA GLY A 16 -9.84 11.78 4.96
C GLY A 16 -9.14 10.74 4.07
N ALA A 17 -9.43 10.75 2.77
CA ALA A 17 -8.79 9.87 1.81
C ALA A 17 -7.27 10.13 1.67
N LEU A 18 -6.84 11.39 1.72
CA LEU A 18 -5.42 11.76 1.61
C LEU A 18 -4.62 11.48 2.88
N LEU A 19 -5.28 11.32 4.02
CA LEU A 19 -4.62 11.10 5.31
C LEU A 19 -3.72 9.85 5.28
N VAL A 20 -4.16 8.76 4.66
CA VAL A 20 -3.37 7.53 4.55
C VAL A 20 -2.05 7.74 3.79
N PHE A 21 -2.07 8.56 2.74
CA PHE A 21 -0.89 8.88 1.95
C PHE A 21 0.06 9.79 2.73
N LYS A 22 -0.50 10.76 3.47
CA LYS A 22 0.28 11.64 4.34
C LYS A 22 0.99 10.84 5.42
N ASP A 23 0.27 9.98 6.13
CA ASP A 23 0.82 9.16 7.21
C ASP A 23 1.92 8.22 6.69
N THR A 24 1.68 7.60 5.54
CA THR A 24 2.68 6.74 4.88
C THR A 24 3.92 7.54 4.44
N THR A 25 3.73 8.73 3.87
CA THR A 25 4.85 9.60 3.45
C THR A 25 5.66 10.08 4.65
N LEU A 26 5.00 10.46 5.73
CA LEU A 26 5.65 10.85 6.98
C LEU A 26 6.42 9.69 7.58
N PHE A 27 5.85 8.48 7.57
CA PHE A 27 6.55 7.27 7.95
C PHE A 27 7.85 7.14 7.16
N PHE A 28 7.81 7.19 5.82
CA PHE A 28 9.02 7.12 4.97
C PHE A 28 9.99 8.31 5.09
N SER A 29 9.55 9.43 5.64
CA SER A 29 10.38 10.62 5.83
C SER A 29 11.26 10.54 7.09
N TRP A 30 11.04 9.54 7.96
CA TRP A 30 11.93 9.29 9.09
C TRP A 30 13.24 8.62 8.64
N SER A 31 14.24 8.59 9.52
CA SER A 31 15.58 8.05 9.20
C SER A 31 15.69 6.52 9.29
N THR A 32 14.60 5.82 9.63
CA THR A 32 14.49 4.37 9.88
C THR A 32 13.71 3.50 8.87
N PRO A 33 12.78 4.02 8.03
CA PRO A 33 12.06 3.21 7.04
C PRO A 33 13.06 2.67 6.02
N SER A 34 13.24 1.37 6.06
CA SER A 34 14.10 0.65 5.13
C SER A 34 13.25 0.09 4.00
N LEU A 35 13.93 -0.25 2.89
CA LEU A 35 13.36 -0.94 1.72
C LEU A 35 12.31 -2.04 2.02
N PRO A 36 12.42 -2.89 3.06
CA PRO A 36 11.38 -3.87 3.39
C PRO A 36 10.02 -3.29 3.77
N MET A 37 9.94 -2.02 4.17
CA MET A 37 8.67 -1.41 4.57
C MET A 37 7.83 -0.92 3.39
N ALA A 38 8.38 -0.89 2.17
CA ALA A 38 7.67 -0.43 0.96
C ALA A 38 6.41 -1.26 0.69
N ILE A 39 6.55 -2.59 0.65
CA ILE A 39 5.41 -3.50 0.42
C ILE A 39 4.37 -3.42 1.55
N PRO A 40 4.73 -3.50 2.85
CA PRO A 40 3.77 -3.30 3.94
C PRO A 40 3.03 -1.97 3.89
N ALA A 41 3.71 -0.89 3.51
CA ALA A 41 3.07 0.40 3.35
C ALA A 41 2.09 0.44 2.16
N MET A 42 2.44 -0.22 1.06
CA MET A 42 1.53 -0.39 -0.08
C MET A 42 0.31 -1.23 0.29
N ASP A 43 0.49 -2.36 0.99
CA ASP A 43 -0.62 -3.18 1.52
C ASP A 43 -1.54 -2.36 2.44
N PHE A 44 -0.97 -1.51 3.30
CA PHE A 44 -1.72 -0.63 4.18
C PHE A 44 -2.56 0.40 3.42
N ILE A 45 -1.97 1.09 2.44
CA ILE A 45 -2.71 2.05 1.60
C ILE A 45 -3.79 1.31 0.80
N ASP A 46 -3.46 0.16 0.22
CA ASP A 46 -4.36 -0.64 -0.60
C ASP A 46 -5.62 -1.08 0.15
N GLY A 47 -5.45 -1.54 1.40
CA GLY A 47 -6.54 -1.90 2.31
C GLY A 47 -7.41 -0.70 2.70
N LYS A 48 -6.80 0.47 2.94
CA LYS A 48 -7.55 1.71 3.24
C LYS A 48 -8.36 2.19 2.04
N LEU A 49 -7.78 2.21 0.84
CA LEU A 49 -8.48 2.56 -0.39
C LEU A 49 -9.64 1.60 -0.67
N ALA A 50 -9.46 0.29 -0.43
CA ALA A 50 -10.53 -0.69 -0.57
C ALA A 50 -11.68 -0.43 0.41
N THR A 51 -11.38 0.00 1.64
CA THR A 51 -12.39 0.37 2.62
C THR A 51 -13.16 1.61 2.17
N PHE A 52 -12.46 2.65 1.71
CA PHE A 52 -13.10 3.88 1.23
C PHE A 52 -13.94 3.66 -0.03
N ALA A 53 -13.53 2.74 -0.92
CA ALA A 53 -14.29 2.39 -2.11
C ALA A 53 -15.59 1.61 -1.81
N LEU A 54 -15.76 1.07 -0.60
CA LEU A 54 -16.99 0.38 -0.19
C LEU A 54 -17.95 1.29 0.59
N ASP A 55 -17.53 2.51 0.89
CA ASP A 55 -18.29 3.43 1.71
C ASP A 55 -19.25 4.27 0.83
N PRO A 56 -20.58 4.08 0.96
CA PRO A 56 -21.56 4.77 0.14
C PRO A 56 -21.75 6.24 0.51
N GLU A 57 -21.13 6.73 1.60
CA GLU A 57 -21.21 8.13 2.01
C GLU A 57 -20.32 9.06 1.17
N TYR A 58 -19.37 8.49 0.41
CA TYR A 58 -18.49 9.28 -0.45
C TYR A 58 -19.22 9.83 -1.67
N ASP A 59 -18.90 11.09 -2.00
CA ASP A 59 -19.32 11.71 -3.25
C ASP A 59 -18.74 10.95 -4.46
N VAL A 60 -19.48 10.97 -5.56
CA VAL A 60 -19.11 10.28 -6.82
C VAL A 60 -17.74 10.72 -7.34
N SER A 61 -17.38 12.00 -7.16
CA SER A 61 -16.08 12.53 -7.56
C SER A 61 -14.94 11.92 -6.74
N ILE A 62 -15.12 11.76 -5.42
CA ILE A 62 -14.13 11.14 -4.54
C ILE A 62 -14.03 9.65 -4.80
N PHE A 63 -15.16 8.97 -4.99
CA PHE A 63 -15.17 7.55 -5.38
C PHE A 63 -14.38 7.29 -6.67
N THR A 64 -14.56 8.15 -7.68
CA THR A 64 -13.83 8.06 -8.95
C THR A 64 -12.34 8.29 -8.75
N ALA A 65 -11.96 9.27 -7.92
CA ALA A 65 -10.57 9.54 -7.59
C ALA A 65 -9.92 8.37 -6.82
N LEU A 66 -10.62 7.77 -5.85
CA LEU A 66 -10.18 6.59 -5.10
C LEU A 66 -9.95 5.38 -6.02
N SER A 67 -10.88 5.15 -6.95
CA SER A 67 -10.75 4.09 -7.95
C SER A 67 -9.51 4.28 -8.84
N LEU A 68 -9.23 5.52 -9.24
CA LEU A 68 -8.01 5.85 -10.01
C LEU A 68 -6.74 5.67 -9.17
N ALA A 69 -6.76 6.08 -7.90
CA ALA A 69 -5.67 5.89 -6.96
C ALA A 69 -5.36 4.40 -6.75
N LYS A 70 -6.40 3.57 -6.57
CA LYS A 70 -6.28 2.11 -6.46
C LYS A 70 -5.65 1.49 -7.70
N ARG A 71 -6.11 1.87 -8.90
CA ARG A 71 -5.51 1.40 -10.16
C ARG A 71 -4.04 1.80 -10.30
N THR A 72 -3.72 3.02 -9.87
CA THR A 72 -2.33 3.50 -9.84
C THR A 72 -1.48 2.69 -8.87
N MET A 73 -2.02 2.38 -7.68
CA MET A 73 -1.36 1.57 -6.66
C MET A 73 -1.06 0.16 -7.18
N ASN A 74 -2.05 -0.51 -7.80
CA ASN A 74 -1.87 -1.83 -8.40
C ASN A 74 -0.73 -1.85 -9.43
N ARG A 75 -0.61 -0.80 -10.26
CA ARG A 75 0.49 -0.70 -11.24
C ARG A 75 1.87 -0.61 -10.56
N TYR A 76 1.96 0.03 -9.40
CA TYR A 76 3.20 0.03 -8.63
C TYR A 76 3.41 -1.32 -7.95
N TYR A 77 2.35 -1.95 -7.45
CA TYR A 77 2.41 -3.26 -6.82
C TYR A 77 2.99 -4.31 -7.76
N ASP A 78 2.48 -4.39 -9.00
CA ASP A 78 3.00 -5.29 -10.05
C ASP A 78 4.50 -5.05 -10.31
N LYS A 79 4.98 -3.82 -10.19
CA LYS A 79 6.42 -3.51 -10.40
C LYS A 79 7.27 -3.88 -9.20
N THR A 80 6.73 -3.77 -8.00
CA THR A 80 7.43 -4.04 -6.75
C THR A 80 7.45 -5.53 -6.43
N ASP A 81 6.38 -6.28 -6.77
CA ASP A 81 6.34 -7.73 -6.59
C ASP A 81 7.32 -8.50 -7.49
N HIS A 82 7.56 -7.97 -8.70
CA HIS A 82 8.50 -8.53 -9.67
C HIS A 82 9.95 -8.17 -9.34
N SER A 83 10.16 -7.30 -8.35
CA SER A 83 11.49 -6.88 -7.94
C SER A 83 11.99 -7.74 -6.79
N GLU A 84 12.91 -8.64 -7.11
CA GLU A 84 13.58 -9.54 -6.17
C GLU A 84 14.15 -8.79 -4.95
N VAL A 85 14.65 -7.57 -5.15
CA VAL A 85 15.26 -6.73 -4.12
C VAL A 85 14.29 -6.40 -2.98
N TYR A 86 13.03 -6.07 -3.29
CA TYR A 86 12.04 -5.74 -2.25
C TYR A 86 11.63 -6.99 -1.47
N CYS A 87 11.46 -8.12 -2.17
CA CYS A 87 11.13 -9.40 -1.56
C CYS A 87 12.26 -9.91 -0.63
N ILE A 88 13.50 -9.89 -1.11
CA ILE A 88 14.69 -10.27 -0.34
C ILE A 88 14.83 -9.37 0.90
N ALA A 89 14.63 -8.07 0.76
CA ALA A 89 14.72 -7.13 1.87
C ALA A 89 13.73 -7.48 3.01
N ILE A 90 12.50 -7.90 2.68
CA ILE A 90 11.49 -8.32 3.65
C ILE A 90 11.87 -9.64 4.34
N ILE A 91 12.40 -10.60 3.58
CA ILE A 91 12.89 -11.88 4.13
C ILE A 91 14.02 -11.62 5.14
N LEU A 92 14.94 -10.73 4.81
CA LEU A 92 16.09 -10.38 5.64
C LEU A 92 15.69 -9.55 6.87
N HIS A 93 14.50 -8.95 6.89
CA HIS A 93 14.02 -8.20 8.03
C HIS A 93 13.75 -9.12 9.23
N THR A 94 14.41 -8.83 10.36
CA THR A 94 14.48 -9.68 11.56
C THR A 94 13.12 -10.07 12.16
N TRP A 95 12.09 -9.23 11.98
CA TRP A 95 10.74 -9.44 12.51
C TRP A 95 9.71 -9.99 11.52
N HIS A 96 9.91 -9.82 10.20
CA HIS A 96 8.88 -10.09 9.19
C HIS A 96 9.06 -11.48 8.55
N LYS A 97 10.26 -11.79 8.03
CA LYS A 97 10.61 -13.07 7.38
C LYS A 97 9.45 -13.60 6.50
N LEU A 98 9.28 -14.92 6.45
CA LEU A 98 8.17 -15.57 5.73
C LEU A 98 6.83 -15.49 6.46
N VAL A 99 6.86 -15.14 7.75
CA VAL A 99 5.65 -15.04 8.59
C VAL A 99 4.79 -13.84 8.17
N TYR A 100 5.42 -12.76 7.72
CA TYR A 100 4.71 -11.59 7.20
C TYR A 100 3.83 -11.94 6.01
N PHE A 101 4.38 -12.59 4.99
CA PHE A 101 3.62 -12.94 3.77
C PHE A 101 2.42 -13.84 4.08
N LYS A 102 2.58 -14.79 5.02
CA LYS A 102 1.47 -15.63 5.49
C LYS A 102 0.38 -14.82 6.22
N LYS A 103 0.76 -13.83 7.03
CA LYS A 103 -0.18 -12.96 7.75
C LYS A 103 -0.86 -11.92 6.85
N ALA A 104 -0.14 -11.42 5.85
CA ALA A 104 -0.66 -10.49 4.86
C ALA A 104 -1.60 -11.16 3.83
N GLY A 105 -1.80 -12.49 3.93
CA GLY A 105 -2.70 -13.23 3.04
C GLY A 105 -2.18 -13.37 1.62
N TRP A 106 -0.86 -13.26 1.43
CA TRP A 106 -0.25 -13.44 0.12
C TRP A 106 -0.48 -14.86 -0.39
N GLN A 107 -0.69 -14.99 -1.69
CA GLN A 107 -0.90 -16.28 -2.34
C GLN A 107 0.32 -17.20 -2.11
N ALA A 108 0.06 -18.47 -1.79
CA ALA A 108 1.12 -19.43 -1.46
C ALA A 108 2.17 -19.58 -2.57
N MET A 109 1.78 -19.44 -3.84
CA MET A 109 2.69 -19.47 -4.99
C MET A 109 3.77 -18.38 -4.89
N TRP A 110 3.40 -17.17 -4.46
CA TRP A 110 4.33 -16.06 -4.31
C TRP A 110 5.33 -16.29 -3.18
N ILE A 111 4.88 -16.87 -2.06
CA ILE A 111 5.76 -17.23 -0.94
C ILE A 111 6.83 -18.22 -1.41
N THR A 112 6.42 -19.23 -2.19
CA THR A 112 7.33 -20.22 -2.77
C THR A 112 8.32 -19.59 -3.76
N THR A 113 7.87 -18.68 -4.63
CA THR A 113 8.73 -17.97 -5.58
C THR A 113 9.78 -17.12 -4.86
N VAL A 114 9.38 -16.41 -3.80
CA VAL A 114 10.27 -15.57 -2.99
C VAL A 114 11.30 -16.41 -2.22
N GLU A 115 10.91 -17.58 -1.70
CA GLU A 115 11.85 -18.54 -1.11
C GLU A 115 12.87 -19.07 -2.14
N GLN A 116 12.41 -19.39 -3.36
CA GLN A 116 13.29 -19.87 -4.44
C GLN A 116 14.32 -18.82 -4.88
N ILE A 117 13.88 -17.57 -5.03
CA ILE A 117 14.77 -16.44 -5.36
C ILE A 117 15.85 -16.29 -4.29
N PHE A 118 15.45 -16.28 -3.01
CA PHE A 118 16.39 -16.17 -1.88
C PHE A 118 17.43 -17.30 -1.87
N HIS A 119 17.00 -18.54 -2.10
CA HIS A 119 17.88 -19.70 -2.17
C HIS A 119 18.81 -19.71 -3.38
N ASN A 120 18.42 -19.08 -4.49
CA ASN A 120 19.25 -18.99 -5.69
C ASN A 120 20.32 -17.89 -5.58
N GLU A 121 20.00 -16.76 -4.94
CA GLU A 121 20.94 -15.63 -4.76
C GLU A 121 22.04 -15.90 -3.72
N PHE A 122 21.73 -16.56 -2.60
CA PHE A 122 22.62 -16.70 -1.45
C PHE A 122 23.23 -18.11 -1.29
N LYS A 123 23.43 -18.83 -2.39
CA LYS A 123 24.01 -20.18 -2.39
C LYS A 123 25.52 -20.20 -2.60
#